data_AF-A0A497G4W8-F1
#
_entry.id   AF-A0A497G4W8-F1
#
_cell.length_a   1.000
_cell.length_b   1.000
_cell.length_c   1.000
_cell.angle_alpha   90.00
_cell.angle_beta   90.00
_cell.angle_gamma   90.00
#
_symmetry.space_group_name_H-M   'P 1'
#
loop_
_entity.id
_entity.type
_entity.pdbx_description
1 polymer ?
#
loop_
_entity_poly.entity_id
_entity_poly.type
_entity_poly.pdbx_seq_one_letter_code
_entity_poly.pdbx_strand_id
1 'polypeptide(L)'
;MFINPCYEVFSVRALLRLEDGVVVIYEKHAGTRGGDYFYVERPEGLVHLYRLYGRYATLRYESRKGRRKSYVYRIPLAQIEGETLYYFGFTNSGGFYFGGRYRIVGGRVVKEDVDKLSLKSLNFAPFGRKLPILKEYEEYGIPMALEAKSLMQRAGARIVASGPRVRDLLDDPELAR
;
A
#
# COMPACT_ATOMS: atom_id res chain seq x y z
N MET A 1 0.47 28.46 28.38
CA MET A 1 1.27 28.56 27.14
C MET A 1 1.39 27.16 26.57
N PHE A 2 0.46 26.77 25.69
CA PHE A 2 0.44 25.44 25.09
C PHE A 2 1.16 25.51 23.74
N ILE A 3 2.33 24.88 23.69
CA ILE A 3 3.06 24.70 22.43
C ILE A 3 2.28 23.67 21.63
N ASN A 4 1.52 24.12 20.63
CA ASN A 4 0.97 23.25 19.60
C ASN A 4 2.13 22.68 18.78
N PRO A 5 2.38 21.36 18.77
CA PRO A 5 3.31 20.80 17.81
C PRO A 5 2.64 20.91 16.43
N CYS A 6 3.16 21.80 15.60
CA CYS A 6 2.79 21.93 14.20
C CYS A 6 2.82 20.55 13.53
N TYR A 7 1.65 20.09 13.10
CA TYR A 7 1.53 19.00 12.15
C TYR A 7 2.09 19.51 10.82
N GLU A 8 3.38 19.25 10.59
CA GLU A 8 3.95 19.41 9.25
C GLU A 8 3.16 18.54 8.28
N VAL A 9 2.55 19.20 7.30
CA VAL A 9 1.93 18.55 6.15
C VAL A 9 3.07 17.96 5.33
N PHE A 10 3.38 16.68 5.59
CA PHE A 10 4.42 15.94 4.90
C PHE A 10 4.04 15.75 3.43
N SER A 11 4.59 16.64 2.58
CA SER A 11 4.73 16.41 1.14
C SER A 11 5.39 15.05 0.89
N VAL A 12 5.07 14.39 -0.22
CA VAL A 12 5.68 13.11 -0.67
C VAL A 12 7.22 13.14 -0.62
N ARG A 13 7.84 14.34 -0.67
CA ARG A 13 9.27 14.58 -0.43
C ARG A 13 9.80 14.12 0.94
N ALA A 14 8.95 13.89 1.94
CA ALA A 14 9.39 13.53 3.29
C ALA A 14 9.33 12.02 3.60
N LEU A 15 8.71 11.21 2.74
CA LEU A 15 8.54 9.77 2.99
C LEU A 15 9.73 8.94 2.53
N LEU A 16 10.56 9.46 1.62
CA LEU A 16 11.76 8.80 1.09
C LEU A 16 12.83 9.86 0.84
N ARG A 17 14.02 9.70 1.42
CA ARG A 17 15.16 10.59 1.21
C ARG A 17 16.50 9.90 1.48
N LEU A 18 17.60 10.58 1.12
CA LEU A 18 18.95 10.18 1.44
C LEU A 18 19.54 11.06 2.53
N GLU A 19 20.21 10.45 3.50
CA GLU A 19 20.95 11.10 4.58
C GLU A 19 22.26 10.33 4.80
N ASP A 20 23.42 10.95 4.60
CA ASP A 20 24.74 10.41 4.98
C ASP A 20 24.96 8.93 4.60
N GLY A 21 24.67 8.58 3.34
CA GLY A 21 24.83 7.20 2.84
C GLY A 21 23.76 6.22 3.31
N VAL A 22 22.63 6.72 3.81
CA VAL A 22 21.48 5.93 4.26
C VAL A 22 20.22 6.41 3.53
N VAL A 23 19.42 5.45 3.08
CA VAL A 23 18.07 5.71 2.58
C VAL A 23 17.11 5.67 3.76
N VAL A 24 16.42 6.78 3.97
CA VAL A 24 15.44 6.94 5.04
C VAL A 24 14.03 6.87 4.45
N ILE A 25 13.26 5.88 4.89
CA ILE A 25 11.88 5.64 4.43
C ILE A 25 10.92 5.70 5.60
N TYR A 26 9.79 6.40 5.42
CA TYR A 26 8.74 6.52 6.42
C TYR A 26 7.51 5.76 5.93
N GLU A 27 7.00 4.86 6.77
CA GLU A 27 5.73 4.18 6.52
C GLU A 27 4.76 4.46 7.66
N LYS A 28 3.48 4.58 7.30
CA LYS A 28 2.38 4.71 8.25
C LYS A 28 1.48 3.51 8.10
N HIS A 29 1.50 2.63 9.08
CA HIS A 29 0.69 1.42 9.09
C HIS A 29 -0.59 1.67 9.87
N ALA A 30 -1.74 1.56 9.21
CA ALA A 30 -3.03 1.73 9.90
C ALA A 30 -4.09 0.68 9.54
N GLY A 31 -3.73 -0.35 8.79
CA GLY A 31 -4.68 -1.40 8.37
C GLY A 31 -5.90 -0.81 7.67
N THR A 32 -7.09 -1.04 8.23
CA THR A 32 -8.37 -0.52 7.71
C THR A 32 -8.54 1.00 7.82
N ARG A 33 -7.59 1.70 8.48
CA ARG A 33 -7.61 3.15 8.69
C ARG A 33 -6.62 3.91 7.81
N GLY A 34 -6.22 3.31 6.70
CA GLY A 34 -5.43 3.94 5.65
C GLY A 34 -3.98 4.22 6.05
N GLY A 35 -3.05 3.89 5.16
CA GLY A 35 -1.62 3.94 5.47
C GLY A 35 -0.74 4.12 4.25
N ASP A 36 0.53 4.37 4.51
CA ASP A 36 1.58 4.63 3.55
C ASP A 36 2.56 3.47 3.56
N TYR A 37 2.72 2.81 2.41
CA TYR A 37 3.45 1.57 2.28
C TYR A 37 4.38 1.60 1.08
N PHE A 38 5.60 1.12 1.29
CA PHE A 38 6.59 0.93 0.24
C PHE A 38 6.72 -0.56 -0.07
N TYR A 39 6.88 -0.84 -1.36
CA TYR A 39 7.10 -2.18 -1.88
C TYR A 39 8.33 -2.16 -2.77
N VAL A 40 9.06 -3.26 -2.78
CA VAL A 40 10.24 -3.45 -3.62
C VAL A 40 9.88 -4.39 -4.76
N GLU A 41 10.27 -4.03 -5.97
CA GLU A 41 10.06 -4.85 -7.17
C GLU A 41 10.93 -6.11 -7.12
N ARG A 42 10.30 -7.28 -7.26
CA ARG A 42 10.97 -8.57 -7.33
C ARG A 42 10.38 -9.42 -8.46
N PRO A 43 11.05 -10.49 -8.91
CA PRO A 43 10.51 -11.40 -9.92
C PRO A 43 9.13 -11.97 -9.55
N GLU A 44 8.89 -12.25 -8.26
CA GLU A 44 7.61 -12.73 -7.74
C GLU A 44 6.54 -11.63 -7.56
N GLY A 45 6.85 -10.37 -7.86
CA GLY A 45 5.99 -9.22 -7.70
C GLY A 45 6.46 -8.22 -6.64
N LEU A 46 5.55 -7.37 -6.19
CA LEU A 46 5.82 -6.31 -5.22
C LEU A 46 5.88 -6.87 -3.80
N VAL A 47 7.07 -6.85 -3.21
CA VAL A 47 7.32 -7.32 -1.85
C VAL A 47 7.35 -6.14 -0.88
N HIS A 48 6.52 -6.18 0.16
CA HIS A 48 6.47 -5.11 1.17
C HIS A 48 7.86 -4.86 1.81
N LEU A 49 8.26 -3.59 1.94
CA LEU A 49 9.59 -3.16 2.39
C LEU A 49 10.02 -3.85 3.69
N TYR A 50 9.13 -3.92 4.68
CA TYR A 50 9.36 -4.60 5.96
C TYR A 50 9.89 -6.04 5.83
N ARG A 51 9.46 -6.81 4.82
CA ARG A 51 9.90 -8.21 4.67
C ARG A 51 11.40 -8.31 4.35
N LEU A 52 11.93 -7.33 3.64
CA LEU A 52 13.32 -7.31 3.18
C LEU A 52 14.21 -6.51 4.13
N TYR A 53 13.69 -5.39 4.64
CA TYR A 53 14.46 -4.40 5.38
C TYR A 53 13.94 -4.14 6.80
N GLY A 54 13.10 -5.03 7.32
CA GLY A 54 12.51 -4.90 8.67
C GLY A 54 13.54 -4.76 9.80
N ARG A 55 14.75 -5.33 9.64
CA ARG A 55 15.86 -5.15 10.60
C ARG A 55 16.33 -3.70 10.73
N TYR A 56 16.06 -2.87 9.73
CA TYR A 56 16.39 -1.44 9.73
C TYR A 56 15.22 -0.56 10.17
N ALA A 57 14.07 -1.16 10.53
CA ALA A 57 12.87 -0.45 10.93
C ALA A 57 12.92 -0.06 12.40
N THR A 58 12.62 1.21 12.69
CA THR A 58 12.40 1.71 14.05
C THR A 58 10.95 2.21 14.17
N LEU A 59 10.23 1.72 15.17
CA LEU A 59 8.91 2.25 15.51
C LEU A 59 9.07 3.65 16.11
N ARG A 60 8.50 4.67 15.47
CA ARG A 60 8.54 6.07 15.94
C ARG A 60 7.30 6.50 16.67
N TYR A 61 6.16 5.91 16.32
CA TYR A 61 4.89 6.24 16.93
C TYR A 61 3.98 5.03 16.92
N GLU A 62 3.27 4.84 18.02
CA GLU A 62 2.14 3.93 18.11
C GLU A 62 0.98 4.66 18.78
N SER A 63 -0.19 4.64 18.14
CA SER A 63 -1.40 5.19 18.75
C SER A 63 -1.77 4.43 20.02
N ARG A 64 -2.46 5.10 20.96
CA ARG A 64 -2.89 4.50 22.25
C ARG A 64 -3.60 3.14 22.14
N LYS A 65 -4.32 2.88 21.03
CA LYS A 65 -5.03 1.60 20.80
C LYS A 65 -4.26 0.63 19.88
N GLY A 66 -2.99 0.91 19.57
CA GLY A 66 -2.14 0.10 18.68
C GLY A 66 -2.53 0.10 17.19
N ARG A 67 -3.58 0.85 16.83
CA ARG A 67 -4.20 0.80 15.49
C ARG A 67 -3.42 1.53 14.40
N ARG A 68 -2.59 2.51 14.79
CA ARG A 68 -1.71 3.26 13.89
C ARG A 68 -0.29 3.15 14.39
N LYS A 69 0.62 2.79 13.49
CA LYS A 69 2.06 2.70 13.74
C LYS A 69 2.79 3.50 12.68
N SER A 70 3.85 4.21 13.05
CA SER A 70 4.74 4.86 12.10
C SER A 70 6.13 4.28 12.25
N TYR A 71 6.67 3.79 11.15
CA TYR A 71 8.00 3.21 11.08
C TYR A 71 8.92 4.12 10.29
N VAL A 72 10.17 4.19 10.74
CA VAL A 72 11.27 4.79 10.00
C VAL A 72 12.30 3.72 9.73
N TYR A 73 12.54 3.45 8.45
CA TYR A 73 13.60 2.57 7.99
C TYR A 73 14.82 3.41 7.71
N ARG A 74 15.98 3.01 8.26
CA ARG A 74 17.28 3.61 7.95
C ARG A 74 18.15 2.54 7.30
N ILE A 75 18.04 2.42 5.99
CA ILE A 75 18.64 1.34 5.21
C ILE A 75 19.97 1.83 4.63
N PRO A 76 21.12 1.22 4.94
CA PRO A 76 22.39 1.61 4.33
C PRO A 76 22.28 1.58 2.81
N LEU A 77 22.79 2.61 2.14
CA LEU A 77 22.68 2.75 0.68
C LEU A 77 23.18 1.49 -0.04
N ALA A 78 24.31 0.93 0.40
CA ALA A 78 24.88 -0.29 -0.14
C ALA A 78 23.97 -1.53 -0.11
N GLN A 79 22.88 -1.52 0.68
CA GLN A 79 21.93 -2.62 0.80
C GLN A 79 20.67 -2.45 -0.05
N ILE A 80 20.44 -1.26 -0.59
CA ILE A 80 19.22 -0.89 -1.34
C ILE A 80 19.54 -0.20 -2.68
N GLU A 81 20.82 -0.02 -2.99
CA GLU A 81 21.29 0.45 -4.28
C GLU A 81 20.84 -0.51 -5.40
N GLY A 82 20.36 0.06 -6.50
CA GLY A 82 19.82 -0.66 -7.65
C GLY A 82 18.32 -1.01 -7.52
N GLU A 83 17.74 -0.85 -6.34
CA GLU A 83 16.36 -1.24 -6.07
C GLU A 83 15.32 -0.30 -6.69
N THR A 84 14.22 -0.90 -7.12
CA THR A 84 13.00 -0.20 -7.53
C THR A 84 11.95 -0.29 -6.42
N LEU A 85 11.50 0.86 -5.95
CA LEU A 85 10.49 1.02 -4.91
C LEU A 85 9.19 1.58 -5.48
N TYR A 86 8.06 1.05 -5.04
CA TYR A 86 6.73 1.59 -5.31
C TYR A 86 6.10 2.09 -4.03
N TYR A 87 5.56 3.30 -4.06
CA TYR A 87 4.83 3.90 -2.95
C TYR A 87 3.33 3.89 -3.21
N PHE A 88 2.59 3.25 -2.31
CA PHE A 88 1.13 3.25 -2.30
C PHE A 88 0.60 3.79 -0.98
N GLY A 89 -0.38 4.69 -1.07
CA GLY A 89 -1.18 5.13 0.05
C GLY A 89 -2.58 4.53 -0.03
N PHE A 90 -3.10 4.03 1.08
CA PHE A 90 -4.45 3.50 1.19
C PHE A 90 -5.29 4.38 2.12
N THR A 91 -6.59 4.44 1.85
CA THR A 91 -7.54 5.25 2.62
C THR A 91 -8.49 4.37 3.43
N ASN A 92 -9.14 4.96 4.43
CA ASN A 92 -10.08 4.25 5.32
C ASN A 92 -11.34 3.79 4.58
N SER A 93 -11.67 4.42 3.45
CA SER A 93 -12.81 4.08 2.60
C SER A 93 -12.48 2.97 1.59
N GLY A 94 -11.25 2.44 1.60
CA GLY A 94 -10.85 1.35 0.69
C GLY A 94 -10.28 1.81 -0.65
N GLY A 95 -10.26 3.12 -0.92
CA GLY A 95 -9.52 3.68 -2.06
C GLY A 95 -8.01 3.71 -1.80
N PHE A 96 -7.23 3.92 -2.86
CA PHE A 96 -5.77 4.07 -2.79
C PHE A 96 -5.29 5.21 -3.69
N TYR A 97 -4.06 5.65 -3.47
CA TYR A 97 -3.33 6.51 -4.40
C TYR A 97 -1.92 5.95 -4.62
N PHE A 98 -1.44 6.09 -5.85
CA PHE A 98 -0.08 5.77 -6.21
C PHE A 98 0.79 7.03 -6.09
N GLY A 99 1.78 6.99 -5.20
CA GLY A 99 2.64 8.14 -4.95
C GLY A 99 3.91 8.17 -5.81
N GLY A 100 4.27 7.05 -6.44
CA GLY A 100 5.33 6.99 -7.45
C GLY A 100 6.16 5.71 -7.41
N ARG A 101 6.94 5.52 -8.49
CA ARG A 101 8.02 4.55 -8.59
C ARG A 101 9.34 5.28 -8.41
N TYR A 102 10.23 4.72 -7.61
CA TYR A 102 11.50 5.32 -7.25
C TYR A 102 12.62 4.32 -7.47
N ARG A 103 13.73 4.77 -8.04
CA ARG A 103 14.93 3.96 -8.20
C ARG A 103 16.07 4.57 -7.41
N ILE A 104 16.83 3.73 -6.73
CA ILE A 104 17.99 4.16 -5.94
C ILE A 104 19.25 3.83 -6.73
N VAL A 105 19.89 4.83 -7.34
CA VAL A 105 21.04 4.62 -8.23
C VAL A 105 22.02 5.79 -8.12
N GLY A 106 23.31 5.49 -8.08
CA GLY A 106 24.41 6.44 -7.97
C GLY A 106 24.32 7.28 -6.70
N GLY A 107 23.80 6.73 -5.61
CA GLY A 107 23.54 7.49 -4.39
C GLY A 107 22.52 8.60 -4.56
N ARG A 108 21.53 8.40 -5.44
CA ARG A 108 20.40 9.31 -5.67
C ARG A 108 19.09 8.53 -5.66
N VAL A 109 18.01 9.20 -5.23
CA VAL A 109 16.65 8.70 -5.39
C VAL A 109 16.07 9.36 -6.64
N VAL A 110 15.80 8.58 -7.67
CA VAL A 110 15.19 9.02 -8.93
C VAL A 110 13.73 8.62 -8.90
N LYS A 111 12.82 9.57 -9.10
CA LYS A 111 11.40 9.26 -9.32
C LYS A 111 11.20 8.99 -10.80
N GLU A 112 10.59 7.85 -11.12
CA GLU A 112 10.26 7.46 -12.48
C GLU A 112 8.78 7.71 -12.76
N ASP A 113 8.49 8.15 -13.99
CA ASP A 113 7.11 8.23 -14.48
C ASP A 113 6.60 6.83 -14.79
N VAL A 114 5.34 6.58 -14.44
CA VAL A 114 4.69 5.29 -14.62
C VAL A 114 3.34 5.53 -15.26
N ASP A 115 3.05 4.76 -16.30
CA ASP A 115 1.72 4.70 -16.88
C ASP A 115 0.74 4.12 -15.84
N LYS A 116 -0.34 4.84 -15.55
CA LYS A 116 -1.33 4.40 -14.57
C LYS A 116 -2.00 3.08 -14.99
N LEU A 117 -2.08 2.79 -16.29
CA LEU A 117 -2.64 1.53 -16.76
C LEU A 117 -1.75 0.34 -16.40
N SER A 118 -0.42 0.52 -16.40
CA SER A 118 0.52 -0.54 -16.02
C SER A 118 0.46 -0.88 -14.52
N LEU A 119 -0.18 -0.05 -13.70
CA LEU A 119 -0.41 -0.37 -12.28
C LEU A 119 -1.36 -1.57 -12.12
N LYS A 120 -2.25 -1.81 -13.10
CA LYS A 120 -3.20 -2.93 -13.05
C LYS A 120 -2.52 -4.30 -13.16
N SER A 121 -1.35 -4.37 -13.81
CA SER A 121 -0.59 -5.62 -13.96
C SER A 121 0.36 -5.90 -12.81
N LEU A 122 0.41 -5.05 -11.78
CA LEU A 122 1.28 -5.25 -10.63
C LEU A 122 0.70 -6.32 -9.71
N ASN A 123 1.48 -7.37 -9.49
CA ASN A 123 1.15 -8.39 -8.50
C ASN A 123 1.79 -8.04 -7.15
N PHE A 124 1.05 -8.16 -6.06
CA PHE A 124 1.56 -7.95 -4.70
C PHE A 124 1.85 -9.29 -4.04
N ALA A 125 3.11 -9.53 -3.67
CA ALA A 125 3.48 -10.75 -2.95
C ALA A 125 2.82 -10.74 -1.56
N PRO A 126 1.87 -11.64 -1.27
CA PRO A 126 1.17 -11.66 0.00
C PRO A 126 2.12 -12.02 1.14
N PHE A 127 1.92 -11.41 2.31
CA PHE A 127 2.79 -11.58 3.48
C PHE A 127 2.02 -11.96 4.75
N GLY A 128 2.56 -12.94 5.48
CA GLY A 128 2.09 -13.34 6.80
C GLY A 128 0.71 -14.01 6.79
N ARG A 129 -0.09 -13.76 7.83
CA ARG A 129 -1.44 -14.34 8.05
C ARG A 129 -2.50 -13.90 7.03
N LYS A 130 -2.12 -13.18 5.98
CA LYS A 130 -3.04 -12.65 4.96
C LYS A 130 -3.34 -13.65 3.84
N LEU A 131 -2.51 -14.67 3.67
CA LEU A 131 -2.71 -15.72 2.65
C LEU A 131 -4.04 -16.48 2.84
N PRO A 132 -4.40 -16.96 4.04
CA PRO A 132 -5.70 -17.60 4.25
C PRO A 132 -6.89 -16.67 3.99
N ILE A 133 -6.80 -15.41 4.43
CA ILE A 133 -7.87 -14.41 4.23
C ILE A 133 -8.07 -14.09 2.75
N LEU A 134 -6.97 -14.00 1.99
CA LEU A 134 -7.04 -13.80 0.54
C LEU A 134 -7.72 -14.99 -0.14
N LYS A 135 -7.33 -16.22 0.23
CA LYS A 135 -7.97 -17.44 -0.27
C LYS A 135 -9.46 -17.49 0.05
N GLU A 136 -9.86 -17.19 1.29
CA GLU A 136 -11.28 -17.13 1.67
C GLU A 136 -12.04 -16.05 0.88
N TYR A 137 -11.41 -14.91 0.62
CA TYR A 137 -12.01 -13.85 -0.19
C TYR A 137 -12.18 -14.26 -1.66
N GLU A 138 -11.18 -14.93 -2.25
CA GLU A 138 -11.25 -15.48 -3.60
C GLU A 138 -12.30 -16.60 -3.71
N GLU A 139 -12.34 -17.49 -2.72
CA GLU A 139 -13.24 -18.66 -2.68
C GLU A 139 -14.70 -18.27 -2.43
N TYR A 140 -14.96 -17.29 -1.56
CA TYR A 140 -16.33 -16.94 -1.15
C TYR A 140 -16.73 -15.52 -1.54
N GLY A 141 -15.84 -14.54 -1.34
CA GLY A 141 -16.14 -13.12 -1.58
C GLY A 141 -16.48 -12.81 -3.03
N ILE A 142 -15.67 -13.31 -3.97
CA ILE A 142 -15.89 -13.09 -5.41
C ILE A 142 -17.18 -13.79 -5.89
N PRO A 143 -17.41 -15.10 -5.62
CA PRO A 143 -18.64 -15.76 -6.05
C PRO A 143 -19.90 -15.12 -5.47
N MET A 144 -19.91 -14.75 -4.19
CA MET A 144 -21.06 -14.07 -3.58
C MET A 144 -21.39 -12.74 -4.27
N ALA A 145 -20.38 -11.95 -4.64
CA ALA A 145 -20.60 -10.69 -5.33
C ALA A 145 -21.18 -10.88 -6.74
N LEU A 146 -20.68 -11.90 -7.46
CA LEU A 146 -21.21 -12.28 -8.77
C LEU A 146 -22.65 -12.79 -8.68
N GLU A 147 -22.95 -13.61 -7.67
CA GLU A 147 -24.29 -14.11 -7.41
C GLU A 147 -25.26 -12.98 -7.07
N ALA A 148 -24.85 -12.05 -6.19
CA ALA A 148 -25.62 -10.86 -5.87
C ALA A 148 -25.90 -10.03 -7.13
N LYS A 149 -24.89 -9.79 -7.98
CA LYS A 149 -25.07 -9.09 -9.27
C LYS A 149 -26.10 -9.80 -10.17
N SER A 150 -26.01 -11.13 -10.29
CA SER A 150 -26.92 -11.95 -11.10
C SER A 150 -28.36 -11.96 -10.58
N LEU A 151 -28.56 -12.13 -9.27
CA LEU A 151 -29.89 -12.07 -8.64
C LEU A 151 -30.56 -10.72 -8.89
N MET A 152 -29.77 -9.65 -8.89
CA MET A 152 -30.28 -8.30 -9.01
C MET A 152 -30.65 -7.91 -10.44
N GLN A 153 -29.88 -8.36 -11.42
CA GLN A 153 -30.27 -8.29 -12.83
C GLN A 153 -31.60 -9.02 -13.07
N ARG A 154 -31.80 -10.19 -12.46
CA ARG A 154 -33.04 -10.96 -12.57
C ARG A 154 -34.23 -10.31 -11.86
N ALA A 155 -33.99 -9.67 -10.72
CA ALA A 155 -35.04 -9.04 -9.90
C ALA A 155 -35.39 -7.60 -10.33
N GLY A 156 -34.65 -7.00 -11.26
CA GLY A 156 -34.80 -5.58 -11.61
C GLY A 156 -34.45 -4.62 -10.47
N ALA A 157 -33.73 -5.09 -9.44
CA ALA A 157 -33.40 -4.34 -8.25
C ALA A 157 -32.08 -3.57 -8.41
N ARG A 158 -31.97 -2.39 -7.80
CA ARG A 158 -30.74 -1.57 -7.84
C ARG A 158 -29.84 -1.85 -6.64
N ILE A 159 -28.54 -2.05 -6.89
CA ILE A 159 -27.53 -2.16 -5.82
C ILE A 159 -27.31 -0.79 -5.18
N VAL A 160 -27.52 -0.71 -3.87
CA VAL A 160 -27.00 0.38 -3.03
C VAL A 160 -25.78 -0.17 -2.29
N ALA A 161 -24.64 -0.26 -2.98
CA ALA A 161 -23.40 -0.69 -2.39
C ALA A 161 -22.73 0.48 -1.64
N SER A 162 -22.54 0.33 -0.34
CA SER A 162 -21.80 1.29 0.48
C SER A 162 -20.30 0.96 0.48
N GLY A 163 -19.58 1.36 -0.56
CA GLY A 163 -18.11 1.30 -0.57
C GLY A 163 -17.51 1.31 -1.98
N PRO A 164 -16.30 1.89 -2.18
CA PRO A 164 -15.55 1.80 -3.43
C PRO A 164 -15.25 0.37 -3.84
N ARG A 165 -14.69 -0.47 -2.95
CA ARG A 165 -14.28 -1.85 -3.30
C ARG A 165 -15.41 -2.77 -3.69
N VAL A 166 -16.56 -2.64 -3.03
CA VAL A 166 -17.76 -3.43 -3.39
C VAL A 166 -18.27 -2.98 -4.76
N ARG A 167 -18.20 -1.67 -5.06
CA ARG A 167 -18.52 -1.16 -6.40
C ARG A 167 -17.54 -1.65 -7.45
N ASP A 168 -16.23 -1.54 -7.19
CA ASP A 168 -15.19 -2.02 -8.11
C ASP A 168 -15.39 -3.50 -8.45
N LEU A 169 -15.66 -4.36 -7.45
CA LEU A 169 -15.95 -5.78 -7.64
C LEU A 169 -17.23 -6.04 -8.46
N LEU A 170 -18.25 -5.22 -8.28
CA LEU A 170 -19.51 -5.35 -9.02
C LEU A 170 -19.39 -4.84 -10.45
N ASP A 171 -18.61 -3.78 -10.68
CA ASP A 171 -18.40 -3.17 -11.98
C ASP A 171 -17.42 -3.99 -12.83
N ASP A 172 -16.30 -4.43 -12.25
CA ASP A 172 -15.24 -5.21 -12.89
C ASP A 172 -14.69 -6.28 -11.93
N PRO A 173 -15.28 -7.50 -11.92
CA PRO A 173 -14.87 -8.59 -11.04
C PRO A 173 -13.42 -9.06 -11.24
N GLU A 174 -12.83 -8.80 -12.40
CA GLU A 174 -11.43 -9.15 -12.68
C GLU A 174 -10.45 -8.27 -11.89
N LEU A 175 -10.88 -7.12 -11.35
CA LEU A 175 -10.08 -6.31 -10.41
C LEU A 175 -9.83 -7.00 -9.05
N ALA A 176 -10.54 -8.08 -8.76
CA ALA A 176 -10.45 -8.81 -7.50
C ALA A 176 -9.69 -10.14 -7.59
N ARG A 177 -9.28 -10.54 -8.80
CA ARG A 177 -8.38 -11.68 -9.05
C ARG A 177 -6.93 -11.22 -9.08
#